data_AF-A0A196MTZ9-F1
#
_entry.id   AF-A0A196MTZ9-F1
#
_cell.length_a   1.000
_cell.length_b   1.000
_cell.length_c   1.000
_cell.angle_alpha   90.00
_cell.angle_beta   90.00
_cell.angle_gamma   90.00
#
_symmetry.space_group_name_H-M   'P 1'
#
loop_
_entity.id
_entity.type
_entity.pdbx_description
1 polymer ?
#
loop_
_entity_poly.entity_id
_entity_poly.type
_entity_poly.pdbx_seq_one_letter_code
_entity_poly.pdbx_strand_id
1 'polypeptide(L)'
;MKAVHENLDGPFKIEEDIALYGTVTGGATLCGGARLILHGTIAGDLTVEKGAHAILRGTVAGRIYNDGGKVELFGMAHAIANSSGDAETIIDPAARVMGKG
;
A
#
# COMPACT_ATOMS: atom_id res chain seq x y z
N MET A 1 10.26 5.03 -12.67
CA MET A 1 9.57 3.97 -11.91
C MET A 1 10.16 2.60 -12.28
N LYS A 2 10.61 1.83 -11.29
CA LYS A 2 11.29 0.53 -11.42
C LYS A 2 10.30 -0.62 -11.23
N ALA A 3 10.39 -1.69 -12.04
CA ALA A 3 9.56 -2.88 -11.87
C ALA A 3 10.28 -3.92 -11.00
N VAL A 4 9.59 -4.44 -9.97
CA VAL A 4 10.13 -5.44 -9.04
C VAL A 4 9.25 -6.69 -9.07
N HIS A 5 9.83 -7.83 -9.43
CA HIS A 5 9.12 -9.11 -9.57
C HIS A 5 9.49 -10.12 -8.47
N GLU A 6 10.51 -9.81 -7.68
CA GLU A 6 11.08 -10.69 -6.68
C GLU A 6 10.26 -10.67 -5.38
N ASN A 7 10.50 -11.67 -4.53
CA ASN A 7 10.03 -11.64 -3.16
C ASN A 7 11.00 -10.80 -2.32
N LEU A 8 10.45 -9.82 -1.61
CA LEU A 8 11.17 -8.94 -0.71
C LEU A 8 10.86 -9.34 0.73
N ASP A 9 11.89 -9.39 1.57
CA ASP A 9 11.70 -9.67 2.99
C ASP A 9 11.14 -8.43 3.70
N GLY A 10 10.03 -8.62 4.41
CA GLY A 10 9.43 -7.59 5.25
C GLY A 10 10.04 -7.55 6.67
N PRO A 11 9.99 -6.40 7.38
CA PRO A 11 9.42 -5.14 6.95
C PRO A 11 10.29 -4.42 5.91
N PHE A 12 9.68 -4.01 4.80
CA PHE A 12 10.40 -3.39 3.67
C PHE A 12 10.08 -1.90 3.55
N LYS A 13 11.11 -1.07 3.36
CA LYS A 13 10.95 0.37 3.09
C LYS A 13 11.01 0.63 1.59
N ILE A 14 10.00 1.30 1.08
CA ILE A 14 9.88 1.69 -0.32
C ILE A 14 10.21 3.17 -0.40
N GLU A 15 11.47 3.47 -0.74
CA GLU A 15 12.03 4.83 -0.77
C GLU A 15 12.07 5.43 -2.18
N GLU A 16 11.75 4.62 -3.20
CA GLU A 16 11.76 5.03 -4.61
C GLU A 16 10.49 4.57 -5.32
N ASP A 17 10.23 5.17 -6.48
CA ASP A 17 9.07 4.83 -7.30
C ASP A 17 9.18 3.41 -7.87
N ILE A 18 8.32 2.50 -7.40
CA ILE A 18 8.28 1.10 -7.86
C ILE A 18 6.90 0.64 -8.32
N ALA A 19 6.89 -0.28 -9.27
CA ALA A 19 5.78 -1.16 -9.55
C ALA A 19 6.14 -2.58 -9.04
N LEU A 20 5.44 -3.04 -8.00
CA LEU A 20 5.71 -4.34 -7.37
C LEU A 20 4.73 -5.40 -7.89
N TYR A 21 5.28 -6.40 -8.56
CA TYR A 21 4.57 -7.60 -9.05
C TYR A 21 4.79 -8.81 -8.13
N GLY A 22 5.91 -8.83 -7.40
CA GLY A 22 6.24 -9.88 -6.44
C GLY A 22 5.54 -9.74 -5.09
N THR A 23 6.12 -10.32 -4.05
CA THR A 23 5.54 -10.36 -2.70
C THR A 23 6.46 -9.69 -1.69
N VAL A 24 5.92 -8.85 -0.81
CA VAL A 24 6.57 -8.54 0.47
C VAL A 24 6.06 -9.53 1.50
N THR A 25 6.94 -10.36 2.06
CA THR A 25 6.56 -11.47 2.98
C THR A 25 6.09 -10.99 4.35
N GLY A 26 6.31 -9.72 4.69
CA GLY A 26 5.78 -9.03 5.87
C GLY A 26 5.08 -7.72 5.50
N GLY A 27 5.17 -6.73 6.38
CA GLY A 27 4.65 -5.38 6.12
C GLY A 27 5.59 -4.53 5.27
N ALA A 28 5.10 -3.36 4.86
CA ALA A 28 5.91 -2.37 4.16
C ALA A 28 5.58 -0.94 4.60
N THR A 29 6.54 -0.04 4.42
CA THR A 29 6.36 1.40 4.57
C THR A 29 6.67 2.07 3.23
N LEU A 30 5.69 2.78 2.68
CA LEU A 30 5.90 3.65 1.52
C LEU A 30 6.30 5.04 2.02
N CYS A 31 7.57 5.39 1.81
CA CYS A 31 8.14 6.62 2.33
C CYS A 31 7.65 7.86 1.58
N GLY A 32 7.64 9.00 2.27
CA GLY A 32 7.18 10.26 1.70
C GLY A 32 7.88 10.62 0.38
N GLY A 33 7.10 11.04 -0.62
CA GLY A 33 7.61 11.37 -1.96
C GLY A 33 7.79 10.17 -2.89
N ALA A 34 7.68 8.93 -2.40
CA ALA A 34 7.72 7.73 -3.23
C ALA A 34 6.33 7.32 -3.72
N ARG A 35 6.31 6.68 -4.89
CA ARG A 35 5.10 6.12 -5.50
C ARG A 35 5.17 4.60 -5.64
N LEU A 36 4.15 3.91 -5.14
CA LEU A 36 3.98 2.47 -5.30
C LEU A 36 2.81 2.15 -6.22
N ILE A 37 3.04 1.29 -7.21
CA ILE A 37 1.96 0.55 -7.88
C ILE A 37 2.07 -0.91 -7.46
N LEU A 38 1.13 -1.40 -6.65
CA LEU A 38 1.10 -2.78 -6.21
C LEU A 38 0.23 -3.60 -7.16
N HIS A 39 0.84 -4.51 -7.91
CA HIS A 39 0.16 -5.59 -8.65
C HIS A 39 0.22 -6.92 -7.89
N GLY A 40 1.27 -7.12 -7.08
CA GLY A 40 1.49 -8.33 -6.28
C GLY A 40 0.85 -8.26 -4.90
N THR A 41 1.58 -8.71 -3.89
CA THR A 41 1.06 -8.86 -2.52
C THR A 41 1.98 -8.24 -1.47
N ILE A 42 1.41 -7.55 -0.50
CA ILE A 42 2.04 -7.25 0.79
C ILE A 42 1.35 -8.13 1.83
N ALA A 43 2.08 -9.06 2.43
CA ALA A 43 1.50 -10.06 3.32
C ALA A 43 1.14 -9.50 4.72
N GLY A 44 1.73 -8.36 5.10
CA GLY A 44 1.42 -7.64 6.33
C GLY A 44 0.71 -6.31 6.10
N ASP A 45 0.94 -5.40 7.04
CA ASP A 45 0.40 -4.04 7.00
C ASP A 45 1.19 -3.14 6.03
N LEU A 46 0.52 -2.13 5.48
CA LEU A 46 1.13 -1.09 4.66
C LEU A 46 0.94 0.27 5.35
N THR A 47 2.04 0.91 5.73
CA THR A 47 2.03 2.33 6.14
C THR A 47 2.35 3.19 4.93
N VAL A 48 1.51 4.21 4.68
CA VAL A 48 1.69 5.19 3.61
C VAL A 48 1.97 6.54 4.27
N GLU A 49 3.22 6.97 4.19
CA GLU A 49 3.67 8.22 4.83
C GLU A 49 3.15 9.46 4.11
N LYS A 50 3.26 10.61 4.78
CA LYS A 50 2.87 11.90 4.23
C LYS A 50 3.55 12.19 2.89
N GLY A 51 2.74 12.57 1.91
CA GLY A 51 3.20 12.88 0.54
C GLY A 51 3.57 11.67 -0.30
N ALA A 52 3.41 10.44 0.21
CA ALA A 52 3.53 9.22 -0.59
C ALA A 52 2.26 8.96 -1.41
N HIS A 53 2.38 8.18 -2.48
CA HIS A 53 1.25 7.80 -3.33
C HIS A 53 1.22 6.30 -3.63
N ALA A 54 0.22 5.60 -3.09
CA ALA A 54 0.00 4.18 -3.29
C ALA A 54 -1.18 3.90 -4.23
N ILE A 55 -0.95 3.14 -5.30
CA ILE A 55 -1.97 2.61 -6.21
C ILE A 55 -2.00 1.10 -6.05
N LEU A 56 -3.06 0.58 -5.42
CA LEU A 56 -3.12 -0.79 -4.93
C LEU A 56 -4.08 -1.60 -5.79
N ARG A 57 -3.55 -2.25 -6.83
CA ARG A 57 -4.30 -3.16 -7.71
C ARG A 57 -4.24 -4.62 -7.24
N GLY A 58 -3.22 -4.95 -6.46
CA GLY A 58 -3.03 -6.24 -5.82
C GLY A 58 -3.61 -6.31 -4.41
N THR A 59 -2.94 -7.06 -3.54
CA THR A 59 -3.44 -7.39 -2.20
C THR A 59 -2.54 -6.83 -1.10
N VAL A 60 -3.13 -6.13 -0.15
CA VAL A 60 -2.55 -5.91 1.18
C VAL A 60 -3.29 -6.82 2.15
N ALA A 61 -2.66 -7.89 2.60
CA ALA A 61 -3.33 -8.87 3.46
C ALA A 61 -3.60 -8.33 4.87
N GLY A 62 -2.84 -7.32 5.31
CA GLY A 62 -3.06 -6.57 6.55
C GLY A 62 -3.86 -5.29 6.38
N ARG A 63 -3.67 -4.38 7.33
CA ARG A 63 -4.28 -3.04 7.36
C ARG A 63 -3.41 -2.04 6.59
N ILE A 64 -4.07 -1.13 5.88
CA ILE A 64 -3.44 0.06 5.32
C ILE A 64 -3.58 1.21 6.32
N TYR A 65 -2.46 1.77 6.78
CA TYR A 65 -2.40 3.00 7.58
C TYR A 65 -1.99 4.14 6.67
N ASN A 66 -2.94 5.03 6.34
CA ASN A 66 -2.67 6.22 5.56
C ASN A 66 -2.37 7.40 6.49
N ASP A 67 -1.09 7.71 6.64
CA ASP A 67 -0.56 8.70 7.60
C ASP A 67 -0.29 10.05 6.90
N GLY A 68 -1.15 10.43 5.95
CA GLY A 68 -1.11 11.71 5.24
C GLY A 68 -0.68 11.62 3.77
N GLY A 69 -0.68 10.42 3.20
CA GLY A 69 -0.45 10.18 1.78
C GLY A 69 -1.75 10.04 0.99
N LYS A 70 -1.60 9.61 -0.26
CA LYS A 70 -2.71 9.26 -1.15
C LYS A 70 -2.75 7.75 -1.38
N VAL A 71 -3.90 7.14 -1.14
CA VAL A 71 -4.17 5.72 -1.39
C VAL A 71 -5.30 5.59 -2.40
N GLU A 72 -5.05 4.91 -3.50
CA GLU A 72 -6.07 4.47 -4.47
C GLU A 72 -6.15 2.95 -4.43
N LEU A 73 -7.21 2.42 -3.82
CA LEU A 73 -7.43 0.98 -3.70
C LEU A 73 -8.34 0.48 -4.81
N PHE A 74 -7.81 -0.41 -5.65
CA PHE A 74 -8.55 -1.14 -6.69
C PHE A 74 -8.64 -2.64 -6.39
N GLY A 75 -7.70 -3.17 -5.60
CA GLY A 75 -7.61 -4.58 -5.24
C GLY A 75 -8.23 -4.87 -3.87
N MET A 76 -7.43 -5.48 -2.99
CA MET A 76 -7.93 -5.99 -1.72
C MET A 76 -7.08 -5.50 -0.55
N ALA A 77 -7.76 -5.16 0.54
CA ALA A 77 -7.17 -4.86 1.85
C ALA A 77 -7.95 -5.56 2.96
N HIS A 78 -7.31 -5.90 4.09
CA HIS A 78 -8.08 -6.35 5.25
C HIS A 78 -8.85 -5.18 5.86
N ALA A 79 -8.18 -4.07 6.13
CA ALA A 79 -8.78 -2.85 6.68
C ALA A 79 -8.02 -1.61 6.18
N ILE A 80 -8.63 -0.43 6.32
CA ILE A 80 -7.98 0.85 6.01
C ILE A 80 -8.29 1.85 7.11
N ALA A 81 -7.28 2.61 7.53
CA ALA A 81 -7.41 3.71 8.47
C ALA A 81 -6.68 4.94 7.95
N ASN A 82 -7.34 6.10 7.98
CA ASN A 82 -6.71 7.39 7.77
C ASN A 82 -6.30 7.94 9.14
N SER A 83 -4.99 7.98 9.42
CA SER A 83 -4.46 8.41 10.72
C SER A 83 -4.11 9.91 10.77
N SER A 84 -4.25 10.61 9.63
CA SER A 84 -3.97 12.05 9.48
C SER A 84 -5.11 12.76 8.76
N GLY A 85 -5.34 14.05 9.07
CA GLY A 85 -6.30 14.89 8.34
C GLY A 85 -5.89 15.17 6.88
N ASP A 86 -4.60 15.00 6.56
CA ASP A 86 -4.07 15.13 5.20
C ASP A 86 -4.26 13.86 4.36
N ALA A 87 -4.72 12.76 4.97
CA ALA A 87 -4.82 11.46 4.30
C ALA A 87 -6.00 11.41 3.31
N GLU A 88 -5.69 11.14 2.04
CA GLU A 88 -6.69 10.92 1.00
C GLU A 88 -6.76 9.43 0.64
N THR A 89 -7.92 8.82 0.81
CA THR A 89 -8.15 7.42 0.43
C THR A 89 -9.34 7.33 -0.51
N ILE A 90 -9.09 6.79 -1.70
CA ILE A 90 -10.09 6.52 -2.73
C ILE A 90 -10.21 5.00 -2.87
N ILE A 91 -11.42 4.47 -2.73
CA ILE A 91 -11.70 3.04 -2.83
C ILE A 91 -12.57 2.84 -4.06
N ASP A 92 -12.06 2.08 -5.02
CA ASP A 92 -12.83 1.68 -6.20
C ASP A 92 -14.05 0.85 -5.80
N PRO A 93 -15.22 0.99 -6.45
CA PRO A 93 -16.41 0.21 -6.12
C PRO A 93 -16.23 -1.32 -6.18
N ALA A 94 -15.28 -1.80 -6.98
CA ALA A 94 -14.97 -3.23 -7.09
C ALA A 94 -13.91 -3.70 -6.08
N ALA A 95 -13.24 -2.78 -5.37
CA ALA A 95 -12.26 -3.12 -4.37
C ALA A 95 -12.89 -3.82 -3.15
N ARG A 96 -12.09 -4.63 -2.46
CA ARG A 96 -12.55 -5.41 -1.30
C ARG A 96 -11.84 -4.98 -0.03
N VAL A 97 -12.62 -4.56 0.97
CA VAL A 97 -12.15 -4.31 2.34
C VAL A 97 -12.90 -5.24 3.28
N MET A 98 -12.20 -6.13 3.97
CA MET A 98 -12.83 -7.25 4.70
C MET A 98 -13.29 -6.91 6.12
N GLY A 99 -12.51 -6.14 6.87
CA GLY A 99 -12.73 -5.82 8.28
C GLY A 99 -13.53 -4.54 8.46
N LYS A 100 -14.37 -4.49 9.50
CA LYS A 100 -14.88 -3.22 10.05
C LYS A 100 -13.74 -2.57 10.83
N GLY A 101 -13.56 -1.26 10.62
CA GLY A 101 -12.54 -0.43 11.29
C GLY A 101 -12.58 -0.55 12.81
#